data_AF-A0A917WK65-F1
#
_entry.id   AF-A0A917WK65-F1
#
_cell.length_a   1.000
_cell.length_b   1.000
_cell.length_c   1.000
_cell.angle_alpha   90.00
_cell.angle_beta   90.00
_cell.angle_gamma   90.00
#
_symmetry.space_group_name_H-M   'P 1'
#
loop_
_entity.id
_entity.type
_entity.pdbx_description
1 polymer ?
#
loop_
_entity_poly.entity_id
_entity_poly.type
_entity_poly.pdbx_seq_one_letter_code
_entity_poly.pdbx_strand_id
1 'polypeptide(L)'
;MPTLFDVDRLLGPAELARLIGVSRQRVSQLAQKPTFPAPLAVLEMGSVWALGDLTAWAERTGRALNLDALQPAPVEAEGDNG
;
A
#
# COMPACT_ATOMS: atom_id res chain seq x y z
N MET A 1 17.90 24.03 -5.71
CA MET A 1 16.68 23.50 -6.35
C MET A 1 16.44 22.11 -5.78
N PRO A 2 15.35 21.86 -5.04
CA PRO A 2 15.01 20.49 -4.69
C PRO A 2 14.57 19.78 -5.96
N THR A 3 15.28 18.72 -6.37
CA THR A 3 14.77 17.74 -7.32
C THR A 3 13.48 17.17 -6.76
N LEU A 4 12.43 17.06 -7.59
CA LEU A 4 11.17 16.41 -7.21
C LEU A 4 11.51 15.13 -6.43
N PHE A 5 11.06 15.08 -5.19
CA PHE A 5 11.13 13.87 -4.38
C PHE A 5 10.58 12.72 -5.23
N ASP A 6 11.34 11.63 -5.29
CA ASP A 6 10.79 10.34 -5.68
C ASP A 6 9.56 10.14 -4.80
N VAL A 7 8.37 10.32 -5.38
CA VAL A 7 7.12 10.30 -4.62
C VAL A 7 6.90 8.86 -4.22
N ASP A 8 7.35 8.57 -3.01
CA ASP A 8 7.27 7.24 -2.44
C ASP A 8 5.80 6.79 -2.52
N ARG A 9 5.60 5.61 -3.09
CA ARG A 9 4.27 5.20 -3.55
C ARG A 9 3.35 5.04 -2.35
N LEU A 10 2.25 5.79 -2.32
CA LEU A 10 1.29 5.74 -1.22
C LEU A 10 0.27 4.62 -1.42
N LEU A 11 0.00 3.87 -0.35
CA LEU A 11 -0.87 2.72 -0.35
C LEU A 11 -1.94 2.85 0.74
N GLY A 12 -3.19 2.59 0.37
CA GLY A 12 -4.29 2.41 1.31
C GLY A 12 -4.46 0.93 1.69
N PRO A 13 -5.47 0.60 2.53
CA PRO A 13 -5.69 -0.76 2.99
C PRO A 13 -6.00 -1.76 1.87
N ALA A 14 -6.57 -1.28 0.75
CA ALA A 14 -6.89 -2.08 -0.43
C ALA A 14 -5.63 -2.58 -1.14
N GLU A 15 -4.75 -1.64 -1.46
CA GLU A 15 -3.48 -1.90 -2.13
C GLU A 15 -2.61 -2.79 -1.24
N LEU A 16 -2.64 -2.53 0.07
CA LEU A 16 -1.87 -3.30 1.04
C LEU A 16 -2.33 -4.74 1.15
N ALA A 17 -3.63 -4.99 1.09
CA ALA A 17 -4.20 -6.34 1.05
C ALA A 17 -3.68 -7.12 -0.17
N ARG A 18 -3.66 -6.48 -1.35
CA ARG A 18 -3.12 -7.08 -2.59
C ARG A 18 -1.61 -7.31 -2.50
N LEU A 19 -0.85 -6.30 -2.07
CA LEU A 19 0.60 -6.36 -1.92
C LEU A 19 1.06 -7.48 -0.99
N ILE A 20 0.37 -7.63 0.15
CA ILE A 20 0.72 -8.61 1.19
C ILE A 20 0.11 -9.99 0.90
N GLY A 21 -0.89 -10.07 0.02
CA GLY A 21 -1.63 -11.30 -0.29
C GLY A 21 -2.55 -11.75 0.85
N VAL A 22 -3.21 -10.81 1.54
CA VAL A 22 -4.10 -11.07 2.68
C VAL A 22 -5.40 -10.29 2.59
N SER A 23 -6.39 -10.62 3.43
CA SER A 23 -7.63 -9.83 3.49
C SER A 23 -7.42 -8.44 4.09
N ARG A 24 -8.31 -7.49 3.79
CA ARG A 24 -8.32 -6.15 4.41
C ARG A 24 -8.44 -6.21 5.93
N GLN A 25 -9.24 -7.13 6.46
CA GLN A 25 -9.33 -7.34 7.92
C GLN A 25 -7.99 -7.75 8.52
N ARG A 26 -7.22 -8.60 7.81
CA ARG A 26 -5.88 -8.98 8.23
C ARG A 26 -4.90 -7.80 8.19
N VAL A 27 -5.04 -6.90 7.22
CA VAL A 27 -4.29 -5.63 7.21
C VAL A 27 -4.58 -4.81 8.47
N SER A 28 -5.84 -4.63 8.84
CA SER A 28 -6.20 -3.89 10.06
C SER A 28 -5.62 -4.51 11.34
N GLN A 29 -5.53 -5.83 11.42
CA GLN A 29 -4.87 -6.51 12.55
C GLN A 29 -3.35 -6.34 12.54
N LEU A 30 -2.72 -6.34 11.36
CA LEU A 30 -1.29 -6.07 11.23
C LEU A 30 -0.96 -4.64 11.64
N ALA A 31 -1.78 -3.67 11.22
CA ALA A 31 -1.62 -2.26 11.55
C ALA A 31 -1.67 -1.93 13.04
N GLN A 32 -2.27 -2.81 13.86
CA GLN A 32 -2.29 -2.68 15.32
C GLN A 32 -1.01 -3.20 15.99
N LYS A 33 -0.13 -3.89 15.25
CA LYS A 33 1.09 -4.46 15.83
C LYS A 33 2.16 -3.38 15.96
N PRO A 34 2.90 -3.32 17.09
CA PRO A 34 3.98 -2.34 17.29
C PRO A 34 5.10 -2.41 16.25
N THR A 35 5.28 -3.57 15.61
CA THR A 35 6.33 -3.77 14.60
C THR A 35 5.90 -3.32 13.20
N PHE A 36 4.61 -3.05 12.99
CA PHE A 36 4.07 -2.63 11.70
C PHE A 36 4.31 -1.12 11.49
N PRO A 37 4.56 -0.67 10.25
CA PRO A 37 4.80 0.75 9.98
C PRO A 37 3.66 1.64 10.45
N ALA A 38 4.01 2.77 11.07
CA ALA A 38 3.05 3.82 11.36
C ALA A 38 2.51 4.40 10.04
N PRO A 39 1.22 4.76 9.97
CA PRO A 39 0.69 5.40 8.78
C PRO A 39 1.25 6.83 8.63
N LEU A 40 1.53 7.22 7.39
CA LEU A 40 1.91 8.60 7.05
C LEU A 40 0.74 9.57 7.21
N ALA A 41 -0.48 9.08 6.95
CA ALA A 41 -1.70 9.85 7.13
C ALA A 41 -2.86 8.93 7.52
N VAL A 42 -3.86 9.49 8.19
CA VAL A 42 -5.15 8.84 8.44
C VAL A 42 -6.21 9.73 7.80
N LEU A 43 -6.85 9.23 6.74
CA LEU A 43 -7.88 9.92 5.99
C LEU A 43 -9.25 9.31 6.31
N GLU A 44 -10.33 9.90 5.80
CA GLU A 44 -11.68 9.33 5.95
C GLU A 44 -11.79 7.93 5.34
N MET A 45 -11.07 7.66 4.24
CA MET A 45 -10.99 6.33 3.62
C MET A 45 -10.12 5.33 4.42
N GLY A 46 -9.43 5.79 5.46
CA GLY A 46 -8.53 5.01 6.29
C GLY A 46 -7.07 5.46 6.22
N SER A 47 -6.21 4.65 6.84
CA SER A 47 -4.77 4.88 6.93
C SER A 47 -4.05 4.75 5.58
N VAL A 48 -3.02 5.56 5.39
CA VAL A 48 -2.15 5.61 4.22
C VAL A 48 -0.71 5.39 4.64
N TRP A 49 0.03 4.56 3.90
CA TRP A 49 1.44 4.23 4.16
C TRP A 49 2.30 4.48 2.92
N ALA A 50 3.59 4.72 3.12
CA ALA A 50 4.59 4.68 2.05
C ALA A 50 5.02 3.23 1.75
N LEU A 51 5.21 2.92 0.47
CA LEU A 51 5.73 1.64 0.03
C LEU A 51 7.15 1.38 0.56
N GLY A 52 8.00 2.42 0.67
CA GLY A 52 9.33 2.30 1.27
C GLY A 52 9.30 1.70 2.69
N ASP A 53 8.48 2.26 3.57
CA ASP A 53 8.35 1.77 4.96
C ASP A 53 7.83 0.34 5.04
N LEU A 54 6.90 -0.01 4.15
CA LEU A 54 6.33 -1.35 4.06
C LEU A 54 7.34 -2.37 3.54
N THR A 55 8.15 -1.98 2.57
CA THR A 55 9.24 -2.82 2.05
C THR A 55 10.27 -3.10 3.14
N ALA A 56 10.73 -2.05 3.85
CA ALA A 56 11.67 -2.19 4.95
C ALA A 56 11.12 -3.05 6.10
N TRP A 57 9.82 -2.94 6.39
CA TRP A 57 9.15 -3.82 7.35
C TRP A 57 9.10 -5.27 6.89
N ALA A 58 8.78 -5.50 5.62
CA ALA A 58 8.67 -6.84 5.06
C ALA A 58 10.03 -7.55 5.06
N GLU A 59 11.10 -6.86 4.66
CA GLU A 59 12.48 -7.37 4.73
C GLU A 59 12.86 -7.78 6.16
N ARG A 60 12.64 -6.88 7.14
CA ARG A 60 12.98 -7.13 8.55
C ARG A 60 12.18 -8.27 9.17
N THR A 61 11.01 -8.58 8.63
CA THR A 61 10.13 -9.66 9.12
C THR A 61 10.17 -10.92 8.26
N GLY A 62 10.98 -10.95 7.20
CA GLY A 62 11.07 -12.07 6.27
C GLY A 62 9.79 -12.31 5.46
N ARG A 63 8.99 -11.26 5.22
CA ARG A 63 7.73 -11.34 4.48
C ARG A 63 7.95 -11.02 3.01
N ALA A 64 7.41 -11.86 2.13
CA ALA A 64 7.35 -11.58 0.70
C ALA A 64 6.25 -10.57 0.37
N LEU A 65 6.55 -9.62 -0.52
CA LEU A 65 5.60 -8.66 -1.07
C LEU A 65 5.38 -8.92 -2.56
N ASN A 66 4.14 -8.85 -3.01
CA ASN A 66 3.77 -8.93 -4.42
C ASN A 66 3.64 -7.51 -5.01
N LEU A 67 4.76 -6.95 -5.47
CA LEU A 67 4.80 -5.62 -6.06
C LEU A 67 4.01 -5.52 -7.37
N ASP A 68 3.93 -6.63 -8.13
CA ASP A 68 3.15 -6.70 -9.38
C ASP A 68 1.64 -6.55 -9.11
N ALA A 69 1.16 -7.01 -7.94
CA ALA A 69 -0.23 -6.80 -7.53
C ALA A 69 -0.61 -5.33 -7.28
N LEU A 70 0.37 -4.42 -7.32
CA LEU A 70 0.12 -2.99 -7.30
C LEU A 70 -0.02 -2.39 -8.69
N GLN A 71 0.24 -3.09 -9.79
CA GLN A 71 -0.15 -2.56 -11.10
C GLN A 71 -1.65 -2.24 -11.06
N PRO A 72 -2.06 -1.04 -11.50
CA PRO A 72 -3.49 -0.75 -11.61
C PRO A 72 -4.09 -1.88 -12.45
N ALA A 73 -5.26 -2.38 -12.05
CA ALA A 73 -6.07 -3.14 -12.99
C ALA A 73 -6.12 -2.32 -14.28
N PRO A 74 -5.98 -2.94 -15.47
CA PRO A 74 -6.13 -2.22 -16.72
C PRO A 74 -7.36 -1.33 -16.54
N VAL A 75 -7.17 -0.02 -16.67
CA VAL A 75 -8.32 0.88 -16.77
C VAL A 75 -9.12 0.28 -17.92
N GLU A 76 -10.24 -0.37 -17.60
CA GLU A 76 -11.18 -0.80 -18.63
C GLU A 76 -11.52 0.51 -19.30
N ALA A 77 -10.94 0.73 -20.49
CA ALA A 77 -11.11 1.95 -21.25
C ALA A 77 -12.60 2.21 -21.26
N GLU A 78 -13.01 3.37 -20.74
CA GLU A 78 -14.39 3.81 -20.66
C GLU A 78 -15.04 3.61 -22.03
N GLY A 79 -15.67 2.44 -22.20
CA GLY A 79 -16.58 2.11 -23.26
C GLY A 79 -17.96 2.44 -22.76
N ASP A 80 -18.18 3.72 -22.42
CA ASP A 80 -19.51 4.28 -22.30
C ASP A 80 -19.42 5.79 -22.54
N ASN A 81 -19.43 6.17 -23.81
CA ASN A 81 -19.83 7.51 -24.23
C ASN A 81 -20.52 7.39 -25.59
N GLY A 82 -21.84 7.25 -25.56
CA GLY A 82 -22.70 7.23 -26.75
C GLY A 82 -24.02 6.51 -26.53
#